data_AF-A0A9X3USQ4-F1
#
_entry.id   AF-A0A9X3USQ4-F1
#
_cell.length_a   1.000
_cell.length_b   1.000
_cell.length_c   1.000
_cell.angle_alpha   90.00
_cell.angle_beta   90.00
_cell.angle_gamma   90.00
#
_symmetry.space_group_name_H-M   'P 1'
#
loop_
_entity.id
_entity.type
_entity.pdbx_description
1 polymer ?
#
loop_
_entity_poly.entity_id
_entity_poly.type
_entity_poly.pdbx_seq_one_letter_code
_entity_poly.pdbx_strand_id
1 'polypeptide(L)' 'MKVDDDPPAQYMRAPKPQYIRSEKWLRWVKSQPCVCCGKQADDPHHLINQGGGIMGSKADDMDCIP' A
#
# COMPACT_ATOMS: atom_id res chain seq x y z
N MET A 1 16.61 -3.29 -8.01
CA MET A 1 16.23 -2.05 -7.31
C MET A 1 17.43 -1.14 -7.35
N LYS A 2 17.34 0.06 -7.93
CA LYS A 2 18.39 1.06 -7.73
C LYS A 2 18.14 1.68 -6.37
N VAL A 3 19.04 1.45 -5.43
CA VAL A 3 19.05 2.13 -4.13
C VAL A 3 19.82 3.42 -4.35
N ASP A 4 19.26 4.54 -3.90
CA ASP A 4 19.96 5.81 -3.84
C ASP A 4 20.81 5.80 -2.58
N ASP A 5 22.13 5.95 -2.73
CA ASP A 5 23.08 5.92 -1.62
C ASP A 5 23.05 7.22 -0.78
N ASP A 6 22.48 8.31 -1.30
CA ASP A 6 22.41 9.62 -0.62
C ASP A 6 21.03 10.30 -0.77
N PRO A 7 19.94 9.68 -0.25
CA PRO A 7 18.59 10.20 -0.46
C PRO A 7 18.39 11.54 0.26
N PRO A 8 17.85 12.59 -0.41
CA PRO A 8 17.62 13.90 0.19
C PRO A 8 16.75 13.86 1.46
N ALA A 9 15.86 12.86 1.55
CA ALA A 9 14.98 12.65 2.69
C ALA A 9 15.72 12.48 4.02
N GLN A 10 16.98 12.00 4.01
CA GLN A 10 17.78 11.82 5.22
C GLN A 10 18.16 13.15 5.91
N TYR A 11 18.21 14.25 5.15
CA TYR A 11 18.55 15.58 5.63
C TYR A 11 17.31 16.40 6.06
N MET A 12 16.11 15.86 5.87
CA MET A 12 14.85 16.55 6.19
C MET A 12 14.42 16.27 7.63
N ARG A 13 13.97 17.30 8.35
CA ARG A 13 13.38 17.14 9.71
C ARG A 13 12.13 16.26 9.72
N ALA A 14 11.32 16.32 8.66
CA ALA A 14 10.08 15.56 8.52
C ALA A 14 9.91 15.12 7.06
N PRO A 15 10.55 14.02 6.64
CA PRO A 15 10.43 13.52 5.28
C PRO A 15 9.02 13.01 5.00
N LYS A 16 8.61 13.08 3.73
CA LYS A 16 7.33 12.50 3.29
C LYS A 16 7.37 10.97 3.48
N PRO A 17 6.35 10.36 4.10
CA PRO A 17 6.29 8.92 4.24
C PRO A 17 6.35 8.23 2.87
N GLN A 18 7.12 7.15 2.82
CA GLN A 18 7.21 6.29 1.66
C GLN A 18 6.28 5.11 1.86
N TYR A 19 5.60 4.73 0.78
CA TYR A 19 4.66 3.62 0.79
C TYR A 19 5.16 2.52 -0.14
N ILE A 20 5.02 1.26 0.30
CA ILE A 20 5.25 0.09 -0.52
C ILE A 20 4.15 0.04 -1.59
N ARG A 21 4.59 0.09 -2.85
CA ARG A 21 3.73 -0.04 -4.02
C ARG A 21 4.14 -1.26 -4.85
N SER A 22 3.19 -2.14 -5.14
CA SER A 22 3.47 -3.38 -5.85
C SER A 22 2.24 -3.84 -6.63
N GLU A 23 2.26 -3.63 -7.94
CA GLU A 23 1.22 -4.14 -8.83
C GLU A 23 1.11 -5.68 -8.77
N LYS A 24 2.25 -6.37 -8.62
CA LYS A 24 2.28 -7.83 -8.46
C LYS A 24 1.52 -8.28 -7.22
N TRP A 25 1.69 -7.56 -6.10
CA TRP A 25 0.95 -7.83 -4.87
C TRP A 25 -0.55 -7.59 -5.06
N LEU A 26 -0.93 -6.43 -5.61
CA LEU A 26 -2.33 -6.10 -5.86
C LEU A 26 -3.03 -7.12 -6.79
N ARG A 27 -2.33 -7.61 -7.82
CA ARG A 27 -2.83 -8.68 -8.69
C ARG A 27 -3.04 -9.99 -7.94
N TRP A 28 -2.15 -10.33 -7.01
CA TRP A 28 -2.31 -11.52 -6.17
C TRP A 28 -3.45 -11.35 -5.16
N VAL A 29 -3.63 -10.17 -4.55
CA VAL A 29 -4.77 -9.90 -3.66
C VAL A 29 -6.09 -10.02 -4.42
N LYS A 30 -6.18 -9.45 -5.62
CA LYS A 30 -7.36 -9.58 -6.50
C LYS A 30 -7.70 -11.03 -6.85
N SER A 31 -6.72 -11.95 -6.88
CA SER A 31 -6.99 -13.36 -7.19
C SER A 31 -7.54 -14.15 -5.99
N GLN A 32 -7.53 -13.59 -4.79
CA GLN A 32 -8.09 -14.24 -3.61
C GLN A 32 -9.62 -14.09 -3.57
N PRO A 33 -10.34 -15.00 -2.89
CA PRO A 33 -11.77 -14.83 -2.66
C PRO A 33 -12.05 -13.62 -1.76
N CYS A 34 -13.13 -12.90 -2.06
CA CYS A 34 -13.62 -11.77 -1.27
C CYS A 34 -13.83 -12.20 0.18
N VAL A 35 -13.28 -11.43 1.12
CA VAL A 35 -13.36 -11.75 2.55
C VAL A 35 -14.78 -11.62 3.12
N CYS A 36 -15.66 -10.85 2.47
CA CYS A 36 -17.04 -10.64 2.91
C CYS A 36 -17.98 -11.77 2.46
N CYS A 37 -17.80 -12.32 1.25
CA CYS A 37 -18.78 -13.23 0.65
C CYS A 37 -18.20 -14.51 0.01
N GLY A 38 -16.87 -14.66 -0.04
CA GLY A 38 -16.18 -15.82 -0.61
C GLY A 38 -16.20 -15.94 -2.13
N LYS A 39 -16.86 -15.00 -2.85
CA LYS A 39 -16.87 -14.95 -4.32
C LYS A 39 -15.62 -14.25 -4.86
N GLN A 40 -15.44 -14.23 -6.18
CA GLN A 40 -14.36 -13.48 -6.81
C GLN A 40 -14.40 -12.00 -6.39
N ALA A 41 -13.26 -11.49 -5.93
CA ALA A 41 -13.07 -10.07 -5.60
C ALA A 41 -13.10 -9.19 -6.86
N ASP A 42 -13.63 -7.97 -6.74
CA ASP A 42 -13.64 -6.99 -7.84
C ASP A 42 -12.26 -6.32 -7.96
N ASP A 43 -11.83 -5.64 -6.90
CA ASP A 43 -10.54 -4.97 -6.78
C ASP A 43 -10.00 -4.99 -5.34
N PRO A 44 -8.67 -4.88 -5.13
CA PRO A 44 -8.10 -4.80 -3.79
C PRO A 44 -8.51 -3.53 -3.04
N HIS A 45 -9.03 -3.69 -1.82
CA HIS A 45 -9.51 -2.61 -0.95
C HIS A 45 -8.46 -2.26 0.12
N HIS A 46 -7.93 -1.03 0.09
CA HIS A 46 -7.00 -0.57 1.13
C HIS A 46 -7.72 -0.28 2.45
N LEU A 47 -7.15 -0.75 3.55
CA LEU A 47 -7.66 -0.54 4.90
C LEU A 47 -7.40 0.90 5.37
N ILE A 48 -8.47 1.57 5.81
CA ILE A 48 -8.39 2.89 6.42
C ILE A 48 -7.75 2.75 7.81
N ASN A 49 -6.92 3.73 8.19
CA ASN A 49 -6.19 3.81 9.46
C ASN A 49 -4.99 2.85 9.64
N GLN A 50 -4.63 2.04 8.63
CA GLN A 50 -3.38 1.26 8.65
C GLN A 50 -2.18 2.07 8.10
N GLY A 51 -2.42 2.97 7.13
CA GLY A 51 -1.38 3.80 6.48
C GLY A 51 -1.00 5.11 7.20
N GLY A 52 -0.93 5.12 8.53
CA GLY A 52 -0.45 6.30 9.30
C GLY A 52 -1.41 7.48 9.42
N GLY A 53 -2.66 7.36 8.93
CA GLY A 53 -3.73 8.32 9.20
C GLY A 53 -3.61 9.69 8.52
N ILE A 54 -2.77 9.80 7.49
CA ILE A 54 -2.60 11.07 6.75
C ILE A 54 -3.80 11.29 5.85
N MET A 55 -4.52 12.40 6.08
CA MET A 55 -5.68 12.79 5.30
C MET A 55 -5.32 12.94 3.82
N GLY A 56 -6.15 12.36 2.93
CA GLY A 56 -5.92 12.38 1.48
C GLY A 56 -4.79 11.48 0.99
N SER A 57 -4.19 10.66 1.85
CA SER A 57 -3.20 9.66 1.47
C SER A 57 -3.82 8.27 1.29
N LYS A 58 -3.15 7.43 0.51
CA LYS A 58 -3.49 6.02 0.32
C LYS A 58 -2.56 5.17 1.18
N ALA A 59 -3.10 4.20 1.92
CA ALA A 59 -2.32 3.25 2.72
C ALA A 59 -1.37 2.40 1.85
N ASP A 60 -0.48 1.65 2.49
CA ASP A 60 0.43 0.74 1.80
C ASP A 60 -0.31 -0.34 1.02
N ASP A 61 0.27 -0.78 -0.11
CA ASP A 61 -0.34 -1.88 -0.87
C ASP A 61 -0.41 -3.17 -0.06
N MET A 62 0.45 -3.34 0.95
CA MET A 62 0.40 -4.48 1.87
C MET A 62 -0.85 -4.48 2.76
N ASP A 63 -1.48 -3.32 2.96
CA ASP A 63 -2.66 -3.14 3.81
C ASP A 63 -3.96 -3.19 3.01
N CYS A 64 -4.01 -3.99 1.95
CA CYS A 64 -5.22 -4.20 1.17
C CYS A 64 -5.78 -5.61 1.32
N ILE A 65 -7.10 -5.70 1.25
CA ILE A 65 -7.86 -6.96 1.28
C ILE A 65 -8.49 -7.23 -0.09
N PRO A 66 -8.82 -8.48 -0.41
CA PRO A 66 -9.59 -8.85 -1.60
C PRO A 66 -11.03 -8.35 -1.54
#